data_AF-A0A965BB29-F1
#
_entry.id   AF-A0A965BB29-F1
#
_cell.length_a   1.000
_cell.length_b   1.000
_cell.length_c   1.000
_cell.angle_alpha   90.00
_cell.angle_beta   90.00
_cell.angle_gamma   90.00
#
_symmetry.space_group_name_H-M   'P 1'
#
loop_
_entity.id
_entity.type
_entity.pdbx_description
1 polymer ?
#
loop_
_entity_poly.entity_id
_entity_poly.type
_entity_poly.pdbx_seq_one_letter_code
_entity_poly.pdbx_strand_id
1 'polypeptide(L)'
;MKTGPEQWANRAASAEAAIVRRHLRQLWRIPGTQLGVVGWPPSRRDRSYGTWHYWWQAHLLDTLVDAQLRDPRPERAERIRRQIRGHRIRNNGRWTNRYYDDMAWLALALERAGRLLGIARPQALQTLTRQLFNSWMPEYGGGIPWRKQDQFFNAPANGPAGIVLARCGQVPRAAQMADWIDRTLLDPETQLIFDGIRDGSL
;
A
#
# COMPACT_ATOMS: atom_id res chain seq x y z
N MET A 1 -6.14 -31.13 19.55
CA MET A 1 -6.51 -29.72 19.79
C MET A 1 -7.13 -29.19 18.50
N LYS A 2 -8.46 -28.97 18.43
CA LYS A 2 -9.13 -28.61 17.17
C LYS A 2 -8.71 -27.20 16.75
N THR A 3 -7.91 -27.08 15.69
CA THR A 3 -7.51 -25.81 15.08
C THR A 3 -8.65 -25.31 14.18
N GLY A 4 -9.65 -24.66 14.79
CA GLY A 4 -10.81 -24.14 14.07
C GLY A 4 -10.67 -22.67 13.62
N PRO A 5 -11.60 -22.17 12.78
CA PRO A 5 -11.66 -20.76 12.35
C PRO A 5 -11.58 -19.74 13.50
N GLU A 6 -12.16 -20.05 14.66
CA GLU A 6 -12.10 -19.20 15.86
C GLU A 6 -10.67 -18.98 16.37
N GLN A 7 -9.80 -20.01 16.28
CA GLN A 7 -8.42 -19.88 16.73
C GLN A 7 -7.67 -18.85 15.88
N TRP A 8 -7.89 -18.86 14.56
CA TRP A 8 -7.27 -17.91 13.64
C TRP A 8 -7.79 -16.48 13.86
N ALA A 9 -9.09 -16.33 14.11
CA ALA A 9 -9.69 -15.04 14.46
C ALA A 9 -9.09 -14.47 15.77
N ASN A 10 -8.89 -15.31 16.79
CA ASN A 10 -8.28 -14.93 18.06
C ASN A 10 -6.80 -14.55 17.92
N ARG A 11 -6.04 -15.26 17.08
CA ARG A 11 -4.65 -14.91 16.75
C ARG A 11 -4.56 -13.56 16.04
N ALA A 12 -5.43 -13.32 15.06
CA ALA A 12 -5.50 -12.04 14.35
C ALA A 12 -5.90 -10.88 15.28
N ALA A 13 -6.87 -11.08 16.18
CA ALA A 13 -7.25 -10.08 17.17
C ALA A 13 -6.10 -9.77 18.14
N SER A 14 -5.33 -10.77 18.53
CA SER A 14 -4.16 -10.61 19.41
C SER A 14 -3.02 -9.83 18.72
N ALA A 15 -2.76 -10.12 17.43
CA ALA A 15 -1.79 -9.37 16.62
C ALA A 15 -2.22 -7.90 16.46
N GLU A 16 -3.49 -7.64 16.15
CA GLU A 16 -4.05 -6.30 16.09
C GLU A 16 -3.88 -5.55 17.41
N ALA A 17 -4.24 -6.18 18.54
CA ALA A 17 -4.12 -5.56 19.86
C ALA A 17 -2.67 -5.16 20.18
N ALA A 18 -1.70 -6.01 19.80
CA ALA A 18 -0.28 -5.70 19.95
C ALA A 18 0.12 -4.47 19.11
N ILE A 19 -0.29 -4.38 17.84
CA ILE A 19 -0.02 -3.24 16.96
C ILE A 19 -0.68 -1.96 17.50
N VAL A 20 -1.96 -2.04 17.87
CA VAL A 20 -2.71 -0.91 18.43
C VAL A 20 -2.04 -0.36 19.69
N ARG A 21 -1.64 -1.23 20.61
CA ARG A 21 -1.02 -0.82 21.88
C ARG A 21 0.39 -0.28 21.68
N ARG A 22 1.22 -0.98 20.89
CA ARG A 22 2.66 -0.73 20.83
C ARG A 22 3.04 0.30 19.77
N HIS A 23 2.35 0.32 18.63
CA HIS A 23 2.80 1.04 17.44
C HIS A 23 1.90 2.22 17.06
N LEU A 24 0.60 2.21 17.34
CA LEU A 24 -0.27 3.31 16.93
C LEU A 24 -0.10 4.54 17.82
N ARG A 25 0.22 5.69 17.21
CA ARG A 25 0.41 6.98 17.91
C ARG A 25 -0.19 8.13 17.11
N GLN A 26 -0.64 9.16 17.83
CA GLN A 26 -1.09 10.40 17.21
C GLN A 26 0.09 11.12 16.53
N LEU A 27 -0.11 11.60 15.30
CA LEU A 27 0.92 12.34 14.56
C LEU A 27 1.06 13.73 15.17
N TRP A 28 2.23 14.03 15.75
CA TRP A 28 2.60 15.37 16.25
C TRP A 28 1.51 16.05 17.11
N ARG A 29 0.79 15.26 17.92
CA ARG A 29 -0.35 15.73 18.74
C ARG A 29 -1.49 16.37 17.94
N ILE A 30 -1.59 16.15 16.62
CA ILE A 30 -2.70 16.63 15.79
C ILE A 30 -3.93 15.74 16.02
N PRO A 31 -5.06 16.27 16.54
CA PRO A 31 -6.26 15.49 16.80
C PRO A 31 -6.78 14.80 15.53
N GLY A 32 -7.40 13.63 15.68
CA GLY A 32 -7.93 12.86 14.55
C GLY A 32 -6.86 12.36 13.57
N THR A 33 -5.61 12.19 14.03
CA THR A 33 -4.56 11.49 13.28
C THR A 33 -4.10 10.26 14.04
N GLN A 34 -3.59 9.30 13.29
CA GLN A 34 -2.85 8.17 13.82
C GLN A 34 -1.88 7.68 12.75
N LEU A 35 -0.70 7.22 13.17
CA LEU A 35 0.27 6.52 12.34
C LEU A 35 0.96 5.44 13.19
N GLY A 36 1.61 4.48 12.53
CA GLY A 36 2.43 3.46 13.18
C GLY A 36 3.88 3.90 13.37
N VAL A 37 4.42 3.77 14.58
CA VAL A 37 5.86 3.85 14.83
C VAL A 37 6.53 2.50 14.56
N VAL A 38 7.79 2.51 14.12
CA VAL A 38 8.50 1.30 13.67
C VAL A 38 9.03 0.46 14.85
N GLY A 39 9.69 1.08 15.82
CA GLY A 39 10.28 0.39 16.96
C GLY A 39 9.35 0.24 18.18
N TRP A 40 9.60 -0.80 18.97
CA TRP A 40 9.01 -0.97 20.32
C TRP A 40 10.08 -1.38 21.35
N PRO A 41 10.26 -0.63 22.45
CA PRO A 41 9.71 0.71 22.69
C PRO A 41 10.19 1.74 21.65
N PRO A 42 9.36 2.72 21.25
CA PRO A 42 9.75 3.66 20.20
C PRO A 42 10.77 4.68 20.69
N SER A 43 11.83 4.86 19.89
CA SER A 43 12.83 5.90 20.09
C SER A 43 12.22 7.31 19.90
N ARG A 44 12.98 8.35 20.26
CA ARG A 44 12.54 9.75 20.00
C ARG A 44 12.33 10.01 18.51
N ARG A 45 13.20 9.45 17.65
CA ARG A 45 13.13 9.57 16.19
C ARG A 45 11.90 8.87 15.61
N ASP A 46 11.51 7.73 16.18
CA ASP A 46 10.29 7.03 15.77
C ASP A 46 9.04 7.86 16.09
N ARG A 47 8.97 8.40 17.32
CA ARG A 47 7.82 9.21 17.78
C ARG A 47 7.67 10.52 17.02
N SER A 48 8.77 11.10 16.56
CA SER A 48 8.74 12.30 15.71
C SER A 48 8.45 11.98 14.23
N TYR A 49 8.39 10.70 13.86
CA TYR A 49 8.34 10.24 12.48
C TYR A 49 9.51 10.81 11.65
N GLY A 50 10.71 10.84 12.21
CA GLY A 50 11.89 11.42 11.54
C GLY A 50 12.27 10.72 10.24
N THR A 51 11.98 9.43 10.12
CA THR A 51 11.99 8.68 8.85
C THR A 51 10.55 8.43 8.41
N TRP A 52 10.26 8.67 7.12
CA TRP A 52 8.91 8.48 6.58
C TRP A 52 8.79 7.16 5.81
N HIS A 53 8.21 6.15 6.45
CA HIS A 53 7.92 4.86 5.84
C HIS A 53 6.53 4.87 5.20
N TYR A 54 6.39 5.58 4.07
CA TYR A 54 5.10 5.77 3.38
C TYR A 54 4.38 4.43 3.13
N TRP A 55 5.04 3.45 2.51
CA TRP A 55 4.38 2.18 2.17
C TRP A 55 4.06 1.30 3.39
N TRP A 56 4.84 1.39 4.47
CA TRP A 56 4.50 0.67 5.71
C TRP A 56 3.19 1.18 6.31
N GLN A 57 2.93 2.49 6.22
CA GLN A 57 1.66 3.06 6.65
C GLN A 57 0.49 2.64 5.75
N ALA A 58 0.75 2.38 4.46
CA ALA A 58 -0.23 1.82 3.54
C ALA A 58 -0.58 0.36 3.90
N HIS A 59 0.41 -0.49 4.20
CA HIS A 59 0.12 -1.85 4.68
C HIS A 59 -0.54 -1.85 6.07
N LEU A 60 -0.15 -0.94 6.96
CA LEU A 60 -0.85 -0.77 8.23
C LEU A 60 -2.32 -0.38 8.01
N LEU A 61 -2.61 0.53 7.07
CA LEU A 61 -3.99 0.83 6.69
C LEU A 61 -4.73 -0.41 6.19
N ASP A 62 -4.07 -1.23 5.37
CA ASP A 62 -4.67 -2.45 4.80
C ASP A 62 -5.00 -3.50 5.88
N THR A 63 -4.11 -3.70 6.85
CA THR A 63 -4.37 -4.59 8.00
C THR A 63 -5.47 -4.06 8.94
N LEU A 64 -5.64 -2.73 9.03
CA LEU A 64 -6.78 -2.14 9.74
C LEU A 64 -8.10 -2.41 9.01
N VAL A 65 -8.08 -2.42 7.67
CA VAL A 65 -9.23 -2.85 6.84
C VAL A 65 -9.56 -4.31 7.11
N ASP A 66 -8.56 -5.20 7.14
CA ASP A 66 -8.76 -6.62 7.48
C ASP A 66 -9.40 -6.80 8.86
N ALA A 67 -8.93 -6.06 9.87
CA ALA A 67 -9.48 -6.12 11.21
C ALA A 67 -10.96 -5.67 11.25
N GLN A 68 -11.32 -4.62 10.51
CA GLN A 68 -12.70 -4.16 10.41
C GLN A 68 -13.60 -5.13 9.65
N LEU A 69 -13.09 -5.82 8.62
CA LEU A 69 -13.87 -6.82 7.88
C LEU A 69 -14.14 -8.08 8.71
N ARG A 70 -13.15 -8.51 9.49
CA ARG A 70 -13.26 -9.71 10.32
C ARG A 70 -14.27 -9.53 11.46
N ASP A 71 -14.33 -8.36 12.07
CA ASP A 71 -15.20 -8.08 13.21
C ASP A 71 -15.50 -6.56 13.24
N PRO A 72 -16.59 -6.10 12.61
CA PRO A 72 -16.86 -4.68 12.45
C PRO A 72 -17.07 -3.95 13.77
N ARG A 73 -16.29 -2.90 14.04
CA ARG A 73 -16.46 -2.04 15.22
C ARG A 73 -16.33 -0.55 14.88
N PRO A 74 -17.14 0.34 15.49
CA PRO A 74 -17.02 1.78 15.26
C PRO A 74 -15.60 2.32 15.52
N GLU A 75 -14.92 1.82 16.57
CA GLU A 75 -13.53 2.24 16.85
C GLU A 75 -12.53 1.88 15.76
N ARG A 76 -12.70 0.74 15.09
CA ARG A 76 -11.82 0.27 14.01
C ARG A 76 -12.02 1.09 12.75
N ALA A 77 -13.26 1.37 12.38
CA ALA A 77 -13.60 2.29 11.30
C ALA A 77 -12.99 3.69 11.54
N GLU A 78 -13.03 4.17 12.78
CA GLU A 78 -12.42 5.45 13.14
C GLU A 78 -10.89 5.44 13.07
N ARG A 79 -10.22 4.35 13.47
CA ARG A 79 -8.77 4.17 13.28
C ARG A 79 -8.38 4.25 11.80
N ILE A 80 -9.15 3.63 10.90
CA ILE A 80 -8.93 3.70 9.45
C ILE A 80 -8.99 5.16 8.97
N ARG A 81 -10.03 5.92 9.38
CA ARG A 81 -10.14 7.35 9.02
C ARG A 81 -8.96 8.17 9.52
N ARG A 82 -8.53 7.94 10.76
CA ARG A 82 -7.37 8.62 11.39
C ARG A 82 -6.06 8.26 10.72
N GLN A 83 -5.89 7.01 10.31
CA GLN A 83 -4.72 6.51 9.57
C GLN A 83 -4.60 7.20 8.21
N ILE A 84 -5.69 7.21 7.42
CA ILE A 84 -5.76 7.90 6.13
C ILE A 84 -5.45 9.39 6.27
N ARG A 85 -6.02 10.05 7.29
CA ARG A 85 -5.77 11.47 7.54
C ARG A 85 -4.33 11.73 7.98
N GLY A 86 -3.79 10.91 8.88
CA GLY A 86 -2.40 10.98 9.33
C GLY A 86 -1.42 10.83 8.17
N HIS A 87 -1.68 9.88 7.26
CA HIS A 87 -0.86 9.64 6.07
C HIS A 87 -0.74 10.88 5.20
N ARG A 88 -1.88 11.51 4.87
CA ARG A 88 -1.91 12.73 4.05
C ARG A 88 -1.16 13.88 4.72
N ILE A 89 -1.39 14.10 6.01
CA ILE A 89 -0.78 15.22 6.74
C ILE A 89 0.73 15.02 6.83
N ARG A 90 1.19 13.81 7.19
CA ARG A 90 2.62 13.51 7.28
C ARG A 90 3.31 13.58 5.92
N ASN A 91 2.59 13.37 4.83
CA ASN A 91 3.06 13.57 3.46
C ASN A 91 2.79 15.00 2.92
N ASN A 92 2.84 16.01 3.79
CA ASN A 92 2.70 17.43 3.45
C ASN A 92 1.41 17.77 2.67
N GLY A 93 0.30 17.11 3.03
CA GLY A 93 -1.01 17.32 2.39
C GLY A 93 -1.18 16.60 1.04
N ARG A 94 -0.15 15.93 0.52
CA ARG A 94 -0.13 15.26 -0.79
C ARG A 94 -0.38 13.76 -0.64
N TRP A 95 -0.91 13.16 -1.70
CA TRP A 95 -1.03 11.69 -1.81
C TRP A 95 0.14 11.08 -2.57
N THR A 96 0.70 11.81 -3.53
CA THR A 96 1.76 11.29 -4.40
C THR A 96 3.11 11.25 -3.69
N ASN A 97 3.97 10.33 -4.14
CA ASN A 97 5.37 10.19 -3.72
C ASN A 97 6.27 10.10 -4.97
N ARG A 98 7.60 10.02 -4.78
CA ARG A 98 8.58 9.77 -5.83
C ARG A 98 8.58 8.30 -6.29
N TYR A 99 8.21 7.38 -5.40
CA TYR A 99 8.21 5.95 -5.60
C TYR A 99 6.83 5.47 -6.08
N TYR A 100 6.79 4.71 -7.18
CA TYR A 100 5.54 4.27 -7.80
C TYR A 100 4.91 3.07 -7.08
N ASP A 101 5.75 2.15 -6.59
CA ASP A 101 5.38 1.07 -5.67
C ASP A 101 4.70 1.62 -4.40
N ASP A 102 5.31 2.61 -3.73
CA ASP A 102 4.71 3.29 -2.58
C ASP A 102 3.29 3.78 -2.90
N MET A 103 3.12 4.49 -4.03
CA MET A 103 1.83 5.02 -4.46
C MET A 103 0.82 3.91 -4.76
N ALA A 104 1.26 2.79 -5.36
CA ALA A 104 0.41 1.65 -5.64
C ALA A 104 -0.07 0.96 -4.35
N TRP A 105 0.80 0.78 -3.35
CA TRP A 105 0.41 0.23 -2.06
C TRP A 105 -0.64 1.07 -1.35
N LEU A 106 -0.48 2.41 -1.34
CA LEU A 106 -1.51 3.27 -0.75
C LEU A 106 -2.81 3.21 -1.56
N ALA A 107 -2.73 3.22 -2.89
CA ALA A 107 -3.92 3.15 -3.74
C ALA A 107 -4.73 1.88 -3.48
N LEU A 108 -4.08 0.72 -3.32
CA LEU A 108 -4.74 -0.53 -2.96
C LEU A 108 -5.46 -0.45 -1.61
N ALA A 109 -4.79 0.06 -0.58
CA ALA A 109 -5.38 0.18 0.75
C ALA A 109 -6.57 1.16 0.76
N LEU A 110 -6.48 2.28 0.04
CA LEU A 110 -7.57 3.25 -0.12
C LEU A 110 -8.74 2.69 -0.95
N GLU A 111 -8.45 1.95 -2.01
CA GLU A 111 -9.45 1.26 -2.84
C GLU A 111 -10.23 0.25 -2.00
N ARG A 112 -9.53 -0.60 -1.23
CA ARG A 112 -10.17 -1.57 -0.33
C ARG A 112 -10.99 -0.89 0.76
N ALA A 113 -10.47 0.16 1.40
CA ALA A 113 -11.22 0.90 2.41
C ALA A 113 -12.51 1.53 1.84
N GLY A 114 -12.46 2.03 0.61
CA GLY A 114 -13.63 2.56 -0.08
C GLY A 114 -14.63 1.49 -0.46
N ARG A 115 -14.19 0.48 -1.22
CA ARG A 115 -15.07 -0.56 -1.78
C ARG A 115 -15.66 -1.48 -0.73
N LEU A 116 -14.89 -1.86 0.29
CA LEU A 116 -15.32 -2.87 1.27
C LEU A 116 -15.98 -2.28 2.52
N LEU A 117 -15.66 -1.04 2.87
CA LEU A 117 -16.09 -0.43 4.14
C LEU A 117 -16.86 0.90 3.97
N GLY A 118 -16.99 1.41 2.74
CA GLY A 118 -17.58 2.73 2.48
C GLY A 118 -16.72 3.90 2.95
N ILE A 119 -15.45 3.68 3.34
CA ILE A 119 -14.53 4.75 3.78
C ILE A 119 -13.76 5.27 2.56
N ALA A 120 -14.49 5.84 1.62
CA ALA A 120 -13.95 6.20 0.31
C ALA A 120 -13.10 7.48 0.33
N ARG A 121 -12.09 7.50 -0.54
CA ARG A 121 -11.25 8.66 -0.88
C ARG A 121 -11.14 8.81 -2.40
N PRO A 122 -12.24 9.11 -3.10
CA PRO A 122 -12.30 9.04 -4.57
C PRO A 122 -11.27 9.94 -5.25
N GLN A 123 -11.06 11.17 -4.76
CA GLN A 123 -10.06 12.09 -5.31
C GLN A 123 -8.62 11.59 -5.10
N ALA A 124 -8.33 10.98 -3.95
CA ALA A 124 -7.01 10.41 -3.67
C ALA A 124 -6.73 9.21 -4.57
N LEU A 125 -7.70 8.29 -4.66
CA LEU A 125 -7.62 7.11 -5.52
C LEU A 125 -7.47 7.52 -6.99
N GLN A 126 -8.30 8.44 -7.49
CA GLN A 126 -8.18 8.95 -8.86
C GLN A 126 -6.81 9.56 -9.14
N THR A 127 -6.25 10.32 -8.18
CA THR A 127 -4.91 10.92 -8.32
C THR A 127 -3.84 9.84 -8.45
N LEU A 128 -3.86 8.84 -7.57
CA LEU A 128 -2.87 7.75 -7.57
C LEU A 128 -3.01 6.86 -8.80
N THR A 129 -4.23 6.43 -9.15
CA THR A 129 -4.52 5.64 -10.35
C THR A 129 -4.03 6.36 -11.62
N ARG A 130 -4.24 7.67 -11.72
CA ARG A 130 -3.73 8.46 -12.86
C ARG A 130 -2.20 8.49 -12.90
N GLN A 131 -1.52 8.63 -11.76
CA GLN A 131 -0.05 8.58 -11.72
C GLN A 131 0.48 7.23 -12.22
N LEU A 132 -0.14 6.13 -11.80
CA LEU A 132 0.26 4.76 -12.17
C LEU A 132 -0.04 4.43 -13.63
N PHE A 133 -1.18 4.92 -14.16
CA PHE A 133 -1.52 4.73 -15.56
C PHE A 133 -0.57 5.50 -16.48
N ASN A 134 -0.30 6.76 -16.15
CA ASN A 134 0.50 7.66 -17.00
C ASN A 134 2.01 7.42 -16.91
N SER A 135 2.48 6.58 -15.97
CA SER A 135 3.90 6.26 -15.82
C SER A 135 4.38 5.10 -16.68
N TRP A 136 3.50 4.52 -17.49
CA TRP A 136 3.86 3.48 -18.44
C TRP A 136 4.77 4.02 -19.54
N MET A 137 5.90 3.36 -19.77
CA MET A 137 6.90 3.79 -20.75
C MET A 137 7.00 2.80 -21.93
N PRO A 138 6.19 2.97 -22.98
CA PRO A 138 6.23 2.07 -24.15
C PRO A 138 7.58 2.11 -24.87
N GLU A 139 8.31 3.22 -24.81
CA GLU A 139 9.63 3.40 -25.44
C GLU A 139 10.73 2.49 -24.84
N TYR A 140 10.53 1.95 -23.65
CA TYR A 140 11.41 0.95 -23.02
C TYR A 140 10.83 -0.47 -23.06
N GLY A 141 9.90 -0.74 -23.99
CA GLY A 141 9.23 -2.05 -24.11
C GLY A 141 8.06 -2.25 -23.14
N GLY A 142 7.70 -1.21 -22.38
CA GLY A 142 6.65 -1.23 -21.37
C GLY A 142 7.20 -1.19 -19.95
N GLY A 143 6.29 -1.35 -18.99
CA GLY A 143 6.57 -1.22 -17.57
C GLY A 143 6.45 0.21 -17.06
N ILE A 144 6.32 0.35 -15.75
CA ILE A 144 6.55 1.60 -15.02
C ILE A 144 7.87 1.49 -14.24
N PRO A 145 8.65 2.57 -14.14
CA PRO A 145 9.88 2.56 -13.36
C PRO A 145 9.57 2.50 -11.86
N TRP A 146 10.56 2.11 -11.06
CA TRP A 146 10.44 2.05 -9.60
C TRP A 146 10.15 3.43 -9.00
N ARG A 147 10.84 4.46 -9.47
CA ARG A 147 10.66 5.84 -9.02
C ARG A 147 10.75 6.82 -10.19
N LYS A 148 10.27 8.04 -9.96
CA LYS A 148 10.34 9.13 -10.96
C LYS A 148 11.78 9.39 -11.37
N GLN A 149 11.98 9.54 -12.69
CA GLN A 149 13.27 9.79 -13.34
C GLN A 149 14.30 8.67 -13.10
N ASP A 150 13.83 7.43 -13.08
CA ASP A 150 14.66 6.22 -12.99
C ASP A 150 14.44 5.35 -14.24
N GLN A 151 15.40 4.48 -14.53
CA GLN A 151 15.35 3.50 -15.63
C GLN A 151 15.40 2.05 -15.11
N PHE A 152 15.19 1.88 -13.80
CA PHE A 152 14.96 0.58 -13.19
C PHE A 152 13.45 0.28 -13.10
N PHE A 153 13.01 -0.81 -13.74
CA PHE A 153 11.62 -1.25 -13.79
C PHE A 153 11.48 -2.52 -12.96
N ASN A 154 10.54 -2.55 -12.00
CA ASN A 154 10.50 -3.64 -11.02
C ASN A 154 9.09 -4.19 -10.79
N ALA A 155 9.02 -5.44 -10.34
CA ALA A 155 7.77 -6.12 -10.00
C ALA A 155 6.98 -5.39 -8.89
N PRO A 156 7.62 -4.84 -7.82
CA PRO A 156 6.91 -4.07 -6.80
C PRO A 156 6.18 -2.82 -7.30
N ALA A 157 6.64 -2.18 -8.38
CA ALA A 157 5.90 -1.07 -8.97
C ALA A 157 4.80 -1.58 -9.92
N ASN A 158 5.11 -2.56 -10.78
CA ASN A 158 4.22 -2.99 -11.87
C ASN A 158 3.07 -3.89 -11.39
N GLY A 159 3.33 -4.85 -10.50
CA GLY A 159 2.32 -5.81 -10.03
C GLY A 159 1.18 -5.11 -9.26
N PRO A 160 1.50 -4.37 -8.19
CA PRO A 160 0.51 -3.60 -7.44
C PRO A 160 -0.20 -2.55 -8.30
N ALA A 161 0.50 -1.88 -9.23
CA ALA A 161 -0.13 -0.95 -10.16
C ALA A 161 -1.16 -1.64 -11.06
N GLY A 162 -0.83 -2.82 -11.59
CA GLY A 162 -1.76 -3.65 -12.37
C GLY A 162 -3.02 -3.98 -11.59
N ILE A 163 -2.89 -4.38 -10.31
CA ILE A 163 -4.04 -4.67 -9.44
C ILE A 163 -4.89 -3.42 -9.21
N VAL A 164 -4.28 -2.26 -8.92
CA VAL A 164 -5.02 -0.99 -8.75
C VAL A 164 -5.79 -0.65 -10.01
N LEU A 165 -5.13 -0.74 -11.17
CA LEU A 165 -5.72 -0.38 -12.46
C LEU A 165 -6.87 -1.31 -12.82
N ALA A 166 -6.73 -2.62 -12.61
CA ALA A 166 -7.82 -3.58 -12.81
C ALA A 166 -9.03 -3.23 -11.95
N ARG A 167 -8.83 -2.97 -10.65
CA ARG A 167 -9.94 -2.62 -9.73
C ARG A 167 -10.56 -1.25 -10.01
N CYS A 168 -9.82 -0.34 -10.64
CA CYS A 168 -10.31 0.97 -11.06
C CYS A 168 -10.87 0.99 -12.50
N GLY A 169 -11.05 -0.17 -13.13
CA GLY A 169 -11.64 -0.29 -14.47
C GLY A 169 -10.68 -0.04 -15.65
N GLN A 170 -9.38 0.16 -15.39
CA GLN A 170 -8.33 0.31 -16.41
C GLN A 170 -7.78 -1.07 -16.84
N VAL A 171 -8.69 -2.00 -17.13
CA VAL A 171 -8.40 -3.42 -17.39
C VAL A 171 -7.39 -3.62 -18.53
N PRO A 172 -7.48 -2.91 -19.68
CA PRO A 172 -6.51 -3.10 -20.76
C PRO A 172 -5.07 -2.78 -20.34
N ARG A 173 -4.87 -1.72 -19.54
CA ARG A 173 -3.53 -1.37 -19.03
C ARG A 173 -3.05 -2.38 -17.99
N ALA A 174 -3.95 -2.87 -17.13
CA ALA A 174 -3.61 -3.89 -16.16
C ALA A 174 -3.15 -5.21 -16.82
N ALA A 175 -3.81 -5.62 -17.91
CA ALA A 175 -3.39 -6.76 -18.71
C ALA A 175 -1.98 -6.55 -19.30
N GLN A 176 -1.72 -5.38 -19.91
CA GLN A 176 -0.38 -5.05 -20.42
C GLN A 176 0.71 -5.09 -19.34
N MET A 177 0.40 -4.68 -18.10
CA MET A 177 1.33 -4.79 -16.98
C MET A 177 1.58 -6.25 -16.59
N ALA A 178 0.55 -7.10 -16.59
CA ALA A 178 0.70 -8.53 -16.32
C ALA A 178 1.53 -9.21 -17.41
N ASP A 179 1.22 -8.97 -18.69
CA ASP A 179 1.95 -9.49 -19.84
C ASP A 179 3.42 -9.05 -19.82
N TRP A 180 3.69 -7.80 -19.40
CA TRP A 180 5.06 -7.31 -19.27
C TRP A 180 5.81 -8.01 -18.14
N ILE A 181 5.19 -8.25 -16.98
CA ILE A 181 5.82 -9.01 -15.89
C ILE A 181 6.13 -10.44 -16.36
N ASP A 182 5.16 -11.11 -16.99
CA ASP A 182 5.31 -12.47 -17.50
C ASP A 182 6.45 -12.57 -18.52
N ARG A 183 6.45 -11.70 -19.53
CA ARG A 183 7.47 -11.73 -20.59
C ARG A 183 8.87 -11.31 -20.12
N THR A 184 8.96 -10.45 -19.10
CA THR A 184 10.22 -9.72 -18.79
C THR A 184 10.84 -10.16 -17.47
N LEU A 185 10.04 -10.53 -16.47
CA LEU A 185 10.50 -10.81 -15.11
C LEU A 185 10.27 -12.26 -14.68
N LEU A 186 9.52 -13.07 -15.43
CA LEU A 186 9.38 -14.49 -15.12
C LEU A 186 10.68 -15.23 -15.44
N ASP A 187 11.25 -15.85 -14.43
CA ASP A 187 12.33 -16.81 -14.60
C ASP A 187 11.77 -18.09 -15.24
N PRO A 188 12.18 -18.47 -16.46
CA PRO A 188 11.65 -19.64 -17.14
C PRO A 188 12.00 -20.95 -16.42
N GLU A 189 13.08 -21.00 -15.64
CA GLU A 189 13.51 -22.22 -14.94
C GLU A 189 12.73 -22.43 -13.65
N THR A 190 12.62 -21.39 -12.82
CA THR A 190 12.01 -21.49 -11.49
C THR A 190 10.54 -21.10 -11.46
N GLN A 191 10.04 -20.42 -12.49
CA GLN A 191 8.71 -19.81 -12.54
C GLN A 191 8.49 -18.75 -11.43
N LEU A 192 9.57 -18.22 -10.86
CA LEU A 192 9.55 -17.10 -9.92
C LEU A 192 9.71 -15.78 -10.67
N ILE A 193 9.32 -14.68 -10.03
CA ILE A 193 9.43 -13.32 -10.60
C ILE A 193 10.69 -12.65 -10.08
N PHE A 194 11.56 -12.19 -10.98
CA PHE A 194 12.72 -11.35 -10.67
C PHE A 194 12.28 -10.00 -10.09
N ASP A 195 13.14 -9.39 -9.28
CA ASP A 195 12.84 -8.09 -8.67
C ASP A 195 12.60 -7.01 -9.72
N GLY A 196 13.47 -6.91 -10.72
CA GLY A 196 13.36 -5.93 -11.79
C GLY A 196 14.50 -5.99 -12.79
N ILE A 197 14.45 -5.08 -13.76
CA ILE A 197 15.40 -4.93 -14.87
C ILE A 197 15.87 -3.48 -15.00
N ARG A 198 17.06 -3.29 -15.55
CA ARG A 198 17.60 -1.97 -15.88
C ARG A 198 17.76 -1.85 -17.40
N ASP A 199 17.36 -0.72 -17.96
CA ASP A 199 17.54 -0.40 -19.39
C ASP A 199 16.91 -1.41 -20.38
N GLY A 200 15.86 -2.13 -19.98
CA GLY A 200 15.23 -3.13 -20.86
C GLY A 200 15.99 -4.47 -20.96
N SER A 201 17.04 -4.65 -20.15
CA SER A 201 17.83 -5.89 -20.06
C SER A 201 17.83 -6.46 -18.63
N LEU A 202 17.71 -7.79 -18.54
CA LEU A 202 17.92 -8.55 -17.30
C LEU A 202 19.38 -8.51 -16.87
#